data_AF-A0A7Y4TP97-F1
#
_entry.id   AF-A0A7Y4TP97-F1
#
_cell.length_a   1.000
_cell.length_b   1.000
_cell.length_c   1.000
_cell.angle_alpha   90.00
_cell.angle_beta   90.00
_cell.angle_gamma   90.00
#
_symmetry.space_group_name_H-M   'P 1'
#
loop_
_entity.id
_entity.type
_entity.pdbx_description
1 polymer ?
#
loop_
_entity_poly.entity_id
_entity_poly.type
_entity_poly.pdbx_seq_one_letter_code
_entity_poly.pdbx_strand_id
1 'polypeptide(L)'
;MRNELDFDLHQILDDEIERRHAFLRNAKGGRAVTDTPGEIERVQFEMMKRLGSRRRIELACEMYNAARMAILKSIPDGRTADEQRKAFVEKMYGTEFSERLFGDIER
;
A
#
# COMPACT_ATOMS: atom_id res chain seq x y z
N MET A 1 -34.03 17.26 18.58
CA MET A 1 -32.60 17.39 18.92
C MET A 1 -31.83 16.37 18.08
N ARG A 2 -31.05 16.83 17.10
CA ARG A 2 -30.04 15.97 16.43
C ARG A 2 -28.82 15.99 17.35
N ASN A 3 -28.62 14.88 18.06
CA ASN A 3 -27.66 14.76 19.15
C ASN A 3 -26.22 14.84 18.64
N GLU A 4 -25.37 15.38 19.51
CA GLU A 4 -23.94 15.71 19.42
C GLU A 4 -22.99 14.53 19.05
N LEU A 5 -23.53 13.38 18.65
CA LEU A 5 -22.79 12.17 18.28
C LEU A 5 -22.36 12.12 16.79
N ASP A 6 -22.96 12.94 15.94
CA ASP A 6 -22.59 13.01 14.50
C ASP A 6 -21.30 13.83 14.28
N PHE A 7 -20.96 14.72 15.22
CA PHE A 7 -19.81 15.62 15.12
C PHE A 7 -18.48 14.90 15.44
N ASP A 8 -18.54 13.83 16.24
CA ASP A 8 -17.38 13.12 16.77
C ASP A 8 -16.79 12.10 15.76
N LEU A 9 -17.65 11.47 14.94
CA LEU A 9 -17.21 10.48 13.95
C LEU A 9 -16.35 11.08 12.83
N HIS A 10 -16.68 12.29 12.39
CA HIS A 10 -15.91 12.97 11.35
C HIS A 10 -14.52 13.38 11.83
N GLN A 11 -14.40 13.89 13.07
CA GLN A 11 -13.10 14.21 13.66
C GLN A 11 -12.26 12.96 13.90
N ILE A 12 -12.85 11.88 14.40
CA ILE A 12 -12.14 10.60 14.59
C ILE A 12 -11.61 10.05 13.26
N LEU A 13 -12.41 10.14 12.18
CA LEU A 13 -12.00 9.71 10.84
C LEU A 13 -10.87 10.56 10.27
N ASP A 14 -10.93 11.87 10.46
CA ASP A 14 -9.89 12.79 10.00
C ASP A 14 -8.57 12.56 10.75
N ASP A 15 -8.63 12.35 12.06
CA ASP A 15 -7.46 12.01 12.90
C ASP A 15 -6.84 10.65 12.53
N GLU A 16 -7.66 9.66 12.17
CA GLU A 16 -7.21 8.33 11.75
C GLU A 16 -6.53 8.39 10.37
N ILE A 17 -7.07 9.20 9.45
CA ILE A 17 -6.49 9.44 8.12
C ILE A 17 -5.19 10.22 8.25
N GLU A 18 -5.14 11.25 9.08
CA GLU A 18 -3.90 11.99 9.35
C GLU A 18 -2.83 11.07 9.96
N ARG A 19 -3.21 10.18 10.87
CA ARG A 19 -2.29 9.17 11.44
C ARG A 19 -1.80 8.17 10.39
N ARG A 20 -2.69 7.68 9.51
CA ARG A 20 -2.30 6.82 8.37
C ARG A 20 -1.38 7.53 7.40
N HIS A 21 -1.69 8.78 7.06
CA HIS A 21 -0.85 9.60 6.21
C HIS A 21 0.52 9.83 6.85
N ALA A 22 0.58 10.15 8.14
CA ALA A 22 1.83 10.29 8.87
C ALA A 22 2.61 8.97 8.87
N PHE A 23 1.95 7.83 9.11
CA PHE A 23 2.57 6.52 9.03
C PHE A 23 3.09 6.20 7.62
N LEU A 24 2.29 6.42 6.58
CA LEU A 24 2.67 6.15 5.18
C LEU A 24 3.77 7.09 4.68
N ARG A 25 3.77 8.37 5.11
CA ARG A 25 4.85 9.33 4.84
C ARG A 25 6.16 8.96 5.55
N ASN A 26 6.06 8.36 6.74
CA ASN A 26 7.22 7.99 7.58
C ASN A 26 7.70 6.54 7.35
N ALA A 27 6.89 5.68 6.73
CA ALA A 27 7.28 4.37 6.28
C ALA A 27 8.33 4.55 5.18
N LYS A 28 9.61 4.31 5.49
CA LYS A 28 10.71 4.40 4.53
C LYS A 28 10.36 3.61 3.25
N GLY A 29 10.16 4.32 2.14
CA GLY A 29 9.82 3.75 0.83
C GLY A 29 8.33 3.80 0.44
N GLY A 30 7.43 4.16 1.36
CA GLY A 30 6.02 4.41 1.03
C GLY A 30 5.86 5.78 0.38
N ARG A 31 5.76 5.85 -0.95
CA ARG A 31 5.08 7.03 -1.53
C ARG A 31 3.65 6.96 -1.03
N ALA A 32 3.27 7.89 -0.15
CA ALA A 32 1.85 8.16 0.08
C ALA A 32 1.17 8.24 -1.29
N VAL A 33 -0.01 7.65 -1.43
CA VAL A 33 -0.79 7.77 -2.66
C VAL A 33 -1.27 9.22 -2.74
N THR A 34 -0.39 10.12 -3.18
CA THR A 34 -0.63 11.57 -3.23
C THR A 34 -1.71 11.94 -4.23
N ASP A 35 -2.10 10.97 -5.07
CA ASP A 35 -3.10 11.13 -6.12
C ASP A 35 -4.53 10.79 -5.64
N THR A 36 -4.71 10.39 -4.38
CA THR A 36 -6.02 10.16 -3.78
C THR A 36 -6.38 11.32 -2.86
N PRO A 37 -7.39 12.15 -3.21
CA PRO A 37 -7.89 13.19 -2.31
C PRO A 37 -8.39 12.59 -0.97
N GLY A 38 -8.20 13.29 0.14
CA GLY A 38 -8.59 12.79 1.47
C GLY A 38 -10.08 12.46 1.62
N GLU A 39 -10.96 13.08 0.84
CA GLU A 39 -12.38 12.71 0.75
C GLU A 39 -12.58 11.30 0.18
N ILE A 40 -11.82 10.95 -0.86
CA ILE A 40 -11.88 9.62 -1.48
C ILE A 40 -11.35 8.56 -0.51
N GLU A 41 -10.31 8.87 0.26
CA GLU A 41 -9.80 7.95 1.28
C GLU A 41 -10.83 7.70 2.40
N ARG A 42 -11.54 8.74 2.85
CA ARG A 42 -12.66 8.59 3.81
C ARG A 42 -13.70 7.62 3.28
N VAL A 43 -14.13 7.81 2.03
CA VAL A 43 -15.11 6.93 1.38
C VAL A 43 -14.59 5.49 1.31
N GLN A 44 -13.34 5.29 0.86
CA GLN A 44 -12.73 3.96 0.79
C GLN A 44 -12.64 3.30 2.16
N PHE A 45 -12.25 4.04 3.20
CA PHE A 45 -12.16 3.52 4.56
C PHE A 45 -13.51 3.08 5.11
N GLU A 46 -14.55 3.90 4.94
CA GLU A 46 -15.91 3.55 5.36
C GLU A 46 -16.48 2.36 4.58
N MET A 47 -16.18 2.26 3.28
CA MET A 47 -16.51 1.07 2.49
C MET A 47 -15.81 -0.17 3.06
N MET A 48 -14.53 -0.09 3.40
CA MET A 48 -13.76 -1.19 3.99
C MET A 48 -14.29 -1.63 5.36
N LYS A 49 -14.74 -0.69 6.20
CA LYS A 49 -15.32 -1.00 7.52
C LYS A 49 -16.63 -1.77 7.42
N ARG A 50 -17.44 -1.51 6.38
CA ARG A 50 -18.69 -2.23 6.10
C ARG A 50 -18.48 -3.68 5.67
N LEU A 51 -17.27 -4.03 5.21
CA LEU A 51 -16.94 -5.40 4.82
C LEU A 51 -16.67 -6.27 6.06
N GLY A 52 -17.12 -7.52 6.00
CA GLY A 52 -16.72 -8.55 6.96
C GLY A 52 -15.21 -8.82 6.91
N SER A 53 -14.64 -9.31 8.01
CA SER A 53 -13.19 -9.58 8.15
C SER A 53 -12.64 -10.45 7.02
N ARG A 54 -13.33 -11.54 6.69
CA ARG A 54 -12.96 -12.44 5.58
C ARG A 54 -12.88 -11.70 4.25
N ARG A 55 -13.87 -10.87 3.92
CA ARG A 55 -13.88 -10.14 2.66
C ARG A 55 -12.78 -9.09 2.59
N ARG A 56 -12.42 -8.47 3.72
CA ARG A 56 -11.26 -7.56 3.79
C ARG A 56 -9.96 -8.28 3.45
N ILE A 57 -9.77 -9.51 3.94
CA ILE A 57 -8.58 -10.31 3.63
C ILE A 57 -8.56 -10.68 2.15
N GLU A 58 -9.68 -11.16 1.61
CA GLU A 58 -9.79 -11.51 0.19
C GLU A 58 -9.47 -10.31 -0.71
N LEU A 59 -10.02 -9.13 -0.40
CA LEU A 59 -9.74 -7.91 -1.16
C LEU A 59 -8.27 -7.50 -1.05
N ALA A 60 -7.66 -7.61 0.13
CA ALA A 60 -6.24 -7.32 0.29
C ALA A 60 -5.37 -8.26 -0.57
N CYS A 61 -5.72 -9.54 -0.65
CA CYS A 61 -5.06 -10.50 -1.53
C CYS A 61 -5.25 -10.16 -3.02
N GLU A 62 -6.47 -9.79 -3.42
CA GLU A 62 -6.80 -9.35 -4.79
C GLU A 62 -5.97 -8.12 -5.19
N MET A 63 -5.92 -7.10 -4.32
CA MET A 63 -5.12 -5.89 -4.52
C MET A 63 -3.62 -6.19 -4.63
N TYR A 64 -3.10 -7.04 -3.73
CA TYR A 64 -1.70 -7.45 -3.77
C TYR A 64 -1.35 -8.18 -5.07
N ASN A 65 -2.20 -9.10 -5.51
CA ASN A 65 -1.99 -9.83 -6.77
C ASN A 65 -2.02 -8.90 -7.99
N ALA A 66 -2.95 -7.94 -8.02
CA ALA A 66 -3.03 -6.94 -9.08
C ALA A 66 -1.75 -6.09 -9.14
N ALA A 67 -1.27 -5.59 -7.99
CA ALA A 67 -0.03 -4.83 -7.91
C ALA A 67 1.19 -5.66 -8.36
N ARG A 68 1.28 -6.91 -7.89
CA ARG A 68 2.34 -7.85 -8.29
C ARG A 68 2.36 -8.05 -9.80
N MET A 69 1.21 -8.29 -10.42
CA MET A 69 1.09 -8.47 -11.87
C MET A 69 1.50 -7.22 -12.65
N ALA A 70 1.09 -6.04 -12.19
CA ALA A 70 1.47 -4.78 -12.82
C ALA A 70 2.99 -4.58 -12.81
N ILE A 71 3.63 -4.89 -11.69
CA ILE A 71 5.09 -4.75 -11.55
C ILE A 71 5.82 -5.75 -12.44
N LEU A 72 5.40 -7.03 -12.43
CA LEU A 72 6.02 -8.05 -13.29
C LEU A 72 5.93 -7.68 -14.77
N LYS A 73 4.78 -7.17 -15.23
CA LYS A 73 4.61 -6.69 -16.60
C LYS A 73 5.46 -5.46 -16.94
N SER A 74 5.93 -4.72 -15.94
CA SER A 74 6.81 -3.56 -16.13
C SER A 74 8.30 -3.94 -16.21
N ILE A 75 8.64 -5.21 -16.01
CA ILE A 75 10.01 -5.71 -16.09
C ILE A 75 10.23 -6.23 -17.52
N PRO A 76 11.30 -5.80 -18.23
CA PRO A 76 11.60 -6.31 -19.57
C PRO A 76 11.80 -7.83 -19.59
N ASP A 77 11.30 -8.46 -20.65
CA ASP A 77 11.51 -9.88 -20.94
C ASP A 77 13.00 -10.18 -21.24
N GLY A 78 13.36 -11.47 -21.26
CA GLY A 78 14.72 -11.94 -21.60
C GLY A 78 15.69 -11.99 -20.41
N ARG A 79 15.23 -11.62 -19.21
CA ARG A 79 15.97 -11.78 -17.95
C ARG A 79 15.88 -13.21 -17.43
N THR A 80 16.96 -13.68 -16.82
CA THR A 80 16.98 -14.92 -16.02
C THR A 80 16.03 -14.82 -14.83
N ALA A 81 15.68 -15.96 -14.22
CA ALA A 81 14.79 -15.98 -13.05
C ALA A 81 15.32 -15.15 -11.87
N ASP A 82 16.64 -15.12 -11.66
CA ASP A 82 17.27 -14.37 -10.57
C ASP A 82 17.27 -12.87 -10.85
N GLU A 83 17.54 -12.46 -12.09
CA GLU A 83 17.45 -11.05 -12.52
C GLU A 83 16.02 -10.53 -12.47
N GLN A 84 15.03 -11.37 -12.81
CA GLN A 84 13.61 -11.03 -12.65
C GLN A 84 13.25 -10.85 -11.18
N ARG A 85 13.75 -11.73 -10.30
CA ARG A 85 13.51 -11.65 -8.86
C ARG A 85 14.14 -10.39 -8.26
N LYS A 86 15.39 -10.08 -8.61
CA LYS A 86 16.09 -8.86 -8.18
C LYS A 86 15.36 -7.60 -8.66
N ALA A 87 14.95 -7.55 -9.93
CA ALA A 87 14.20 -6.42 -10.49
C ALA A 87 12.81 -6.24 -9.86
N PHE A 88 12.12 -7.33 -9.55
CA PHE A 88 10.84 -7.28 -8.84
C PHE A 88 11.00 -6.69 -7.43
N VAL A 89 11.99 -7.20 -6.67
CA VAL A 89 12.26 -6.73 -5.31
C VAL A 89 12.67 -5.26 -5.32
N GLU A 90 13.53 -4.85 -6.25
CA GLU A 90 13.92 -3.46 -6.42
C GLU A 90 12.73 -2.54 -6.71
N LYS A 91 11.82 -2.94 -7.61
CA LYS A 91 10.60 -2.15 -7.91
C LYS A 91 9.62 -2.08 -6.75
N MET A 92 9.50 -3.15 -5.96
CA MET A 92 8.56 -3.22 -4.83
C MET A 92 9.08 -2.53 -3.56
N TYR A 93 10.36 -2.69 -3.26
CA TYR A 93 10.94 -2.35 -1.96
C TYR A 93 12.10 -1.35 -2.04
N GLY A 94 12.50 -0.96 -3.26
CA GLY A 94 13.60 -0.04 -3.51
C GLY A 94 14.96 -0.72 -3.69
N THR A 95 15.89 0.02 -4.27
CA THR A 95 17.25 -0.44 -4.56
C THR A 95 18.02 -0.83 -3.30
N GLU A 96 17.93 -0.03 -2.22
CA GLU A 96 18.62 -0.34 -0.94
C GLU A 96 18.22 -1.71 -0.38
N PHE A 97 16.92 -2.05 -0.42
CA PHE A 97 16.45 -3.35 0.05
C PHE A 97 16.88 -4.48 -0.89
N SER A 98 16.84 -4.24 -2.19
CA SER A 98 17.30 -5.21 -3.18
C SER A 98 18.80 -5.50 -3.03
N GLU A 99 19.63 -4.49 -2.83
CA GLU A 99 21.06 -4.63 -2.58
C GLU A 99 21.35 -5.40 -1.29
N ARG A 100 20.60 -5.16 -0.21
CA ARG A 100 20.75 -5.96 1.02
C ARG A 100 20.35 -7.42 0.83
N LEU A 101 19.39 -7.72 -0.04
CA LEU A 101 18.89 -9.08 -0.25
C LEU A 101 19.76 -9.87 -1.24
N PHE A 102 20.37 -9.21 -2.22
CA PHE A 102 21.11 -9.86 -3.32
C PHE A 102 22.59 -9.47 -3.42
N GLY A 103 23.05 -8.43 -2.71
CA GLY A 103 24.42 -7.91 -2.76
C GLY A 103 25.44 -8.75 -2.00
N ASP A 104 25.00 -9.57 -1.05
CA ASP A 104 25.86 -10.50 -0.30
C ASP A 104 26.20 -11.78 -1.08
N ILE A 105 25.74 -11.92 -2.33
CA ILE A 105 25.99 -13.11 -3.17
C ILE A 105 27.31 -12.99 -3.96
N GLU A 106 27.99 -11.83 -3.95
CA GLU A 106 29.22 -11.59 -4.72
C GLU A 106 30.48 -11.27 -3.86
N ARG A 107 30.53 -11.66 -2.57
CA ARG A 107 31.77 -11.60 -1.76
C ARG A 107 32.31 -12.96 -1.37
#